data_AF-A0A495V7Z1-F1
#
_entry.id   AF-A0A495V7Z1-F1
#
_cell.length_a   1.000
_cell.length_b   1.000
_cell.length_c   1.000
_cell.angle_alpha   90.00
_cell.angle_beta   90.00
_cell.angle_gamma   90.00
#
_symmetry.space_group_name_H-M   'P 1'
#
loop_
_entity.id
_entity.type
_entity.pdbx_description
1 polymer ?
#
loop_
_entity_poly.entity_id
_entity_poly.type
_entity_poly.pdbx_seq_one_letter_code
_entity_poly.pdbx_strand_id
1 'polypeptide(L)'
;MTSQPPAFETARMRPRPDATGFGGIRERVPPLLVIVVSGALSAPGTSSMEPTRLWEAPYVREPEATASGRVWEQRVETTSDAEATRQAISELRRISGLTWEQLGEIFDVSRRSIHFWASGKPLNAHNEQRLMQVLDVIRAADRSDARSTRAALFAAKEGTTAFALLSAKRFEEARAILSVGTARSRPALAELTAAAQADRKPLPPEELVDAQQDRVHRNRDRARAARAVRNKRLGTS
;
A
#
# COMPACT_ATOMS: atom_id res chain seq x y z
N MET A 1 50.45 -51.71 -50.57
CA MET A 1 50.06 -52.28 -49.25
C MET A 1 48.65 -51.85 -48.97
N THR A 2 47.81 -52.78 -48.53
CA THR A 2 46.34 -52.69 -48.63
C THR A 2 45.71 -52.72 -47.25
N SER A 3 44.72 -51.86 -46.99
CA SER A 3 43.54 -52.28 -46.21
C SER A 3 42.36 -51.32 -46.41
N GLN A 4 41.21 -51.88 -46.78
CA GLN A 4 39.89 -51.23 -46.71
C GLN A 4 39.21 -51.58 -45.36
N PRO A 5 38.12 -50.89 -44.97
CA PRO A 5 37.40 -51.15 -43.73
C PRO A 5 36.29 -52.21 -43.94
N PRO A 6 35.52 -52.51 -42.89
CA PRO A 6 34.11 -52.85 -43.06
C PRO A 6 33.16 -51.85 -42.38
N ALA A 7 31.95 -51.73 -42.96
CA ALA A 7 30.77 -51.12 -42.36
C ALA A 7 30.01 -52.17 -41.51
N PHE A 8 28.67 -52.04 -41.42
CA PHE A 8 27.67 -52.85 -40.66
C PHE A 8 27.33 -52.31 -39.25
N GLU A 9 26.07 -52.28 -38.79
CA GLU A 9 24.77 -52.45 -39.47
C GLU A 9 23.62 -51.87 -38.64
N THR A 10 22.58 -51.34 -39.28
CA THR A 10 21.31 -50.98 -38.63
C THR A 10 20.43 -52.21 -38.41
N ALA A 11 20.14 -52.57 -37.16
CA ALA A 11 19.16 -53.60 -36.82
C ALA A 11 17.97 -53.02 -36.03
N ARG A 12 16.77 -53.00 -36.64
CA ARG A 12 15.50 -52.86 -35.92
C ARG A 12 15.10 -54.22 -35.36
N MET A 13 14.79 -54.35 -34.06
CA MET A 13 13.82 -55.36 -33.62
C MET A 13 13.15 -55.06 -32.27
N ARG A 14 11.81 -55.07 -32.31
CA ARG A 14 10.88 -55.44 -31.22
C ARG A 14 10.30 -56.82 -31.61
N PRO A 15 9.77 -57.68 -30.71
CA PRO A 15 8.89 -57.29 -29.60
C PRO A 15 9.00 -58.09 -28.27
N ARG A 16 8.07 -57.73 -27.37
CA ARG A 16 7.54 -58.40 -26.13
C ARG A 16 7.45 -59.95 -26.15
N PRO A 17 7.20 -60.64 -25.01
CA PRO A 17 6.74 -60.17 -23.68
C PRO A 17 7.69 -60.61 -22.51
N ASP A 18 7.37 -60.77 -21.21
CA ASP A 18 6.13 -60.66 -20.40
C ASP A 18 6.41 -60.31 -18.89
N ALA A 19 5.45 -60.64 -18.00
CA ALA A 19 5.32 -60.37 -16.56
C ALA A 19 6.31 -61.05 -15.58
N THR A 20 6.62 -60.37 -14.45
CA THR A 20 6.19 -60.74 -13.06
C THR A 20 7.05 -60.10 -11.96
N GLY A 21 6.42 -59.47 -10.96
CA GLY A 21 6.92 -59.44 -9.57
C GLY A 21 7.56 -58.13 -9.05
N PHE A 22 7.40 -57.91 -7.74
CA PHE A 22 7.82 -56.76 -6.89
C PHE A 22 7.11 -55.41 -7.15
N GLY A 23 6.60 -54.69 -6.13
CA GLY A 23 6.45 -55.03 -4.71
C GLY A 23 6.41 -53.81 -3.78
N GLY A 24 5.22 -53.27 -3.48
CA GLY A 24 5.04 -52.09 -2.61
C GLY A 24 5.48 -50.75 -3.24
N ILE A 25 5.22 -49.56 -2.67
CA ILE A 25 4.60 -49.20 -1.38
C ILE A 25 3.80 -47.88 -1.54
N ARG A 26 2.55 -47.86 -1.03
CA ARG A 26 1.68 -46.71 -0.63
C ARG A 26 1.81 -45.32 -1.32
N GLU A 27 0.75 -45.01 -2.07
CA GLU A 27 -0.11 -43.81 -1.97
C GLU A 27 0.35 -42.56 -1.17
N ARG A 28 0.27 -41.38 -1.83
CA ARG A 28 -0.63 -40.27 -1.42
C ARG A 28 -0.65 -39.13 -2.47
N VAL A 29 -1.80 -38.91 -3.10
CA VAL A 29 -2.13 -37.71 -3.91
C VAL A 29 -3.56 -37.29 -3.54
N PRO A 30 -3.87 -36.00 -3.30
CA PRO A 30 -5.18 -35.57 -2.79
C PRO A 30 -6.27 -35.56 -3.87
N PRO A 31 -7.55 -35.80 -3.50
CA PRO A 31 -8.67 -35.76 -4.45
C PRO A 31 -9.16 -34.34 -4.74
N LEU A 32 -9.39 -34.04 -6.02
CA LEU A 32 -10.28 -32.97 -6.45
C LEU A 32 -11.73 -33.45 -6.30
N LEU A 33 -12.59 -32.65 -5.66
CA LEU A 33 -14.00 -32.98 -5.45
C LEU A 33 -14.88 -32.04 -6.26
N VAL A 34 -15.41 -32.54 -7.38
CA VAL A 34 -16.41 -31.87 -8.21
C VAL A 34 -17.79 -32.22 -7.67
N ILE A 35 -18.63 -31.22 -7.41
CA ILE A 35 -20.03 -31.42 -6.99
C ILE A 35 -20.94 -30.93 -8.11
N VAL A 36 -21.73 -31.86 -8.66
CA VAL A 36 -22.86 -31.59 -9.55
C VAL A 36 -24.14 -31.85 -8.77
N VAL A 37 -25.09 -30.92 -8.81
CA VAL A 37 -26.45 -31.12 -8.26
C VAL A 37 -27.46 -30.69 -9.31
N SER A 38 -28.27 -31.65 -9.76
CA SER A 38 -29.49 -31.43 -10.54
C SER A 38 -30.70 -31.75 -9.67
N GLY A 39 -31.73 -30.90 -9.70
CA GLY A 39 -33.02 -31.09 -9.05
C GLY A 39 -34.05 -30.13 -9.66
N ALA A 40 -35.23 -30.64 -10.02
CA ALA A 40 -36.09 -30.02 -11.04
C ALA A 40 -37.27 -29.16 -10.51
N LEU A 41 -37.91 -28.46 -11.45
CA LEU A 41 -38.97 -27.46 -11.27
C LEU A 41 -40.28 -27.96 -10.64
N SER A 42 -40.99 -27.04 -9.95
CA SER A 42 -42.42 -26.77 -10.18
C SER A 42 -42.87 -25.41 -9.62
N ALA A 43 -43.83 -24.79 -10.33
CA ALA A 43 -44.64 -23.60 -10.01
C ALA A 43 -46.06 -23.88 -10.60
N PRO A 44 -47.19 -23.20 -10.27
CA PRO A 44 -47.32 -21.75 -10.04
C PRO A 44 -48.44 -21.23 -9.07
N GLY A 45 -48.56 -19.90 -8.94
CA GLY A 45 -49.77 -19.18 -8.47
C GLY A 45 -49.81 -18.76 -6.99
N THR A 46 -50.39 -17.61 -6.57
CA THR A 46 -51.08 -16.51 -7.28
C THR A 46 -50.97 -15.17 -6.51
N SER A 47 -51.46 -14.08 -7.13
CA SER A 47 -51.96 -12.84 -6.51
C SER A 47 -50.99 -11.82 -5.87
N SER A 48 -50.65 -10.82 -6.68
CA SER A 48 -50.67 -9.38 -6.37
C SER A 48 -51.17 -8.94 -4.97
N MET A 49 -50.27 -8.30 -4.21
CA MET A 49 -50.58 -7.02 -3.53
C MET A 49 -49.25 -6.32 -3.15
N GLU A 50 -48.96 -5.15 -3.73
CA GLU A 50 -48.19 -4.14 -2.97
C GLU A 50 -49.17 -3.49 -1.98
N PRO A 51 -48.69 -3.12 -0.79
CA PRO A 51 -48.46 -1.69 -0.63
C PRO A 51 -47.21 -1.32 0.20
N THR A 52 -46.53 -0.29 -0.28
CA THR A 52 -45.75 0.68 0.52
C THR A 52 -44.55 0.12 1.32
N ARG A 53 -43.35 0.25 0.77
CA ARG A 53 -42.14 0.46 1.59
C ARG A 53 -42.20 1.83 2.25
N LEU A 54 -42.94 1.94 3.35
CA LEU A 54 -42.66 2.98 4.34
C LEU A 54 -41.23 2.80 4.84
N TRP A 55 -40.60 3.95 5.06
CA TRP A 55 -39.34 4.15 5.73
C TRP A 55 -39.38 3.55 7.14
N GLU A 56 -39.01 2.27 7.28
CA GLU A 56 -38.59 1.75 8.57
C GLU A 56 -37.32 2.51 8.98
N ALA A 57 -37.50 3.45 9.90
CA ALA A 57 -36.40 4.05 10.63
C ALA A 57 -35.56 2.92 11.25
N PRO A 58 -34.22 3.02 11.29
CA PRO A 58 -33.41 2.05 11.99
C PRO A 58 -33.85 2.06 13.45
N TYR A 59 -34.51 0.99 13.89
CA TYR A 59 -34.95 0.83 15.26
C TYR A 59 -33.71 0.82 16.12
N VAL A 60 -33.42 1.96 16.77
CA VAL A 60 -32.37 2.05 17.77
C VAL A 60 -32.86 1.20 18.93
N ARG A 61 -32.42 -0.06 18.96
CA ARG A 61 -32.38 -0.83 20.20
C ARG A 61 -31.43 -0.06 21.12
N GLU A 62 -32.00 0.74 22.00
CA GLU A 62 -31.41 1.06 23.29
C GLU A 62 -31.39 -0.25 24.10
N PRO A 63 -30.24 -0.90 24.33
CA PRO A 63 -30.16 -1.88 25.40
C PRO A 63 -30.15 -1.12 26.73
N GLU A 64 -31.13 -1.39 27.61
CA GLU A 64 -31.03 -1.00 29.02
C GLU A 64 -29.90 -1.80 29.68
N ALA A 65 -28.66 -1.32 29.51
CA ALA A 65 -27.46 -1.91 30.05
C ALA A 65 -27.21 -1.37 31.46
N THR A 66 -27.88 -1.98 32.45
CA THR A 66 -27.55 -1.80 33.88
C THR A 66 -26.23 -2.51 34.22
N ALA A 67 -25.15 -2.07 33.59
CA ALA A 67 -23.78 -2.51 33.85
C ALA A 67 -22.79 -1.43 33.37
N SER A 68 -22.16 -0.72 34.30
CA SER A 68 -21.12 0.27 34.01
C SER A 68 -19.88 -0.41 33.39
N GLY A 69 -19.79 -0.41 32.05
CA GLY A 69 -18.72 -1.10 31.33
C GLY A 69 -18.45 -0.57 29.92
N ARG A 70 -17.61 0.48 29.83
CA ARG A 70 -16.74 0.87 28.69
C ARG A 70 -17.21 0.52 27.24
N VAL A 71 -18.43 0.88 26.85
CA VAL A 71 -18.87 0.80 25.44
C VAL A 71 -18.22 1.89 24.55
N TRP A 72 -17.75 2.99 25.15
CA TRP A 72 -17.15 4.11 24.42
C TRP A 72 -15.68 3.91 24.03
N GLU A 73 -14.92 3.04 24.71
CA GLU A 73 -13.50 2.82 24.43
C GLU A 73 -13.28 2.21 23.03
N GLN A 74 -13.99 1.12 22.74
CA GLN A 74 -13.79 0.30 21.53
C GLN A 74 -14.18 1.05 20.23
N ARG A 75 -15.08 2.03 20.30
CA ARG A 75 -15.44 2.88 19.16
C ARG A 75 -14.34 3.91 18.84
N VAL A 76 -13.62 4.40 19.85
CA VAL A 76 -12.55 5.40 19.65
C VAL A 76 -11.30 4.73 19.06
N GLU A 77 -10.89 3.60 19.63
CA GLU A 77 -9.69 2.85 19.22
C GLU A 77 -9.75 2.45 17.74
N THR A 78 -10.83 1.79 17.31
CA THR A 78 -11.03 1.38 15.90
C THR A 78 -11.04 2.53 14.90
N THR A 79 -11.45 3.74 15.30
CA THR A 79 -11.36 4.94 14.43
C THR A 79 -9.95 5.50 14.35
N SER A 80 -9.16 5.39 15.41
CA SER A 80 -7.75 5.81 15.44
C SER A 80 -6.90 4.93 14.50
N ASP A 81 -7.08 3.61 14.54
CA ASP A 81 -6.28 2.67 13.74
C ASP A 81 -6.61 2.77 12.24
N ALA A 82 -7.90 2.99 11.92
CA ALA A 82 -8.36 3.27 10.55
C ALA A 82 -7.79 4.59 10.00
N GLU A 83 -7.63 5.60 10.86
CA GLU A 83 -7.00 6.88 10.53
C GLU A 83 -5.50 6.70 10.29
N ALA A 84 -4.78 6.06 11.22
CA ALA A 84 -3.35 5.78 11.12
C ALA A 84 -3.01 4.95 9.86
N THR A 85 -3.80 3.91 9.59
CA THR A 85 -3.77 3.11 8.35
C THR A 85 -3.86 4.00 7.11
N ARG A 86 -4.87 4.88 7.06
CA ARG A 86 -5.12 5.74 5.91
C ARG A 86 -3.97 6.73 5.68
N GLN A 87 -3.45 7.29 6.77
CA GLN A 87 -2.29 8.19 6.75
C GLN A 87 -1.04 7.47 6.26
N ALA A 88 -0.73 6.28 6.77
CA ALA A 88 0.43 5.49 6.36
C ALA A 88 0.40 5.13 4.86
N ILE A 89 -0.76 4.71 4.32
CA ILE A 89 -0.91 4.41 2.89
C ILE A 89 -0.80 5.68 2.02
N SER A 90 -1.38 6.80 2.48
CA SER A 90 -1.27 8.10 1.82
C SER A 90 0.18 8.59 1.76
N GLU A 91 0.89 8.52 2.90
CA GLU A 91 2.30 8.86 3.02
C GLU A 91 3.19 7.97 2.14
N LEU A 92 2.98 6.64 2.20
CA LEU A 92 3.70 5.68 1.37
C LEU A 92 3.61 6.04 -0.12
N ARG A 93 2.41 6.36 -0.61
CA ARG A 93 2.22 6.82 -2.01
C ARG A 93 2.85 8.19 -2.27
N ARG A 94 2.74 9.13 -1.34
CA ARG A 94 3.31 10.48 -1.45
C ARG A 94 4.84 10.45 -1.56
N ILE A 95 5.52 9.58 -0.81
CA ILE A 95 6.99 9.47 -0.79
C ILE A 95 7.52 8.60 -1.93
N SER A 96 6.88 7.46 -2.22
CA SER A 96 7.39 6.49 -3.20
C SER A 96 6.97 6.74 -4.65
N GLY A 97 5.90 7.51 -4.88
CA GLY A 97 5.29 7.66 -6.20
C GLY A 97 4.71 6.35 -6.76
N LEU A 98 4.41 5.35 -5.92
CA LEU A 98 3.84 4.07 -6.36
C LEU A 98 2.35 4.16 -6.73
N THR A 99 1.97 3.36 -7.73
CA THR A 99 0.55 3.21 -8.13
C THR A 99 -0.17 2.27 -7.18
N TRP A 100 -1.51 2.31 -7.19
CA TRP A 100 -2.34 1.38 -6.40
C TRP A 100 -2.14 -0.09 -6.78
N GLU A 101 -1.71 -0.36 -8.02
CA GLU A 101 -1.43 -1.68 -8.57
C GLU A 101 -0.09 -2.21 -8.03
N GLN A 102 0.95 -1.38 -8.08
CA GLN A 102 2.28 -1.70 -7.54
C GLN A 102 2.28 -1.87 -6.01
N LEU A 103 1.39 -1.18 -5.29
CA LEU A 103 1.15 -1.49 -3.87
C LEU A 103 0.47 -2.85 -3.71
N GLY A 104 -0.46 -3.22 -4.59
CA GLY A 104 -1.06 -4.56 -4.60
C GLY A 104 -0.01 -5.65 -4.76
N GLU A 105 0.95 -5.46 -5.66
CA GLU A 105 2.10 -6.36 -5.86
C GLU A 105 2.97 -6.51 -4.60
N ILE A 106 3.33 -5.40 -3.92
CA ILE A 106 4.15 -5.45 -2.69
C ILE A 106 3.41 -6.14 -1.53
N PHE A 107 2.10 -5.89 -1.41
CA PHE A 107 1.29 -6.45 -0.33
C PHE A 107 0.73 -7.84 -0.63
N ASP A 108 0.87 -8.35 -1.87
CA ASP A 108 0.30 -9.63 -2.33
C ASP A 108 -1.25 -9.62 -2.21
N VAL A 109 -1.86 -8.51 -2.66
CA VAL A 109 -3.31 -8.29 -2.62
C VAL A 109 -3.83 -7.55 -3.86
N SER A 110 -5.14 -7.64 -4.10
CA SER A 110 -5.77 -6.86 -5.18
C SER A 110 -5.64 -5.34 -4.97
N ARG A 111 -5.55 -4.60 -6.08
CA ARG A 111 -5.67 -3.12 -6.11
C ARG A 111 -6.90 -2.62 -5.34
N ARG A 112 -8.01 -3.37 -5.36
CA ARG A 112 -9.26 -3.04 -4.65
C ARG A 112 -9.10 -3.12 -3.13
N SER A 113 -8.29 -4.06 -2.63
CA SER A 113 -7.94 -4.18 -1.21
C SER A 113 -7.18 -2.94 -0.72
N ILE A 114 -6.17 -2.50 -1.48
CA ILE A 114 -5.41 -1.28 -1.14
C ILE A 114 -6.31 -0.03 -1.09
N HIS A 115 -7.22 0.12 -2.06
CA HIS A 115 -8.21 1.21 -2.05
C HIS A 115 -9.12 1.17 -0.82
N PHE A 116 -9.56 -0.02 -0.39
CA PHE A 116 -10.36 -0.15 0.83
C PHE A 116 -9.61 0.24 2.09
N TRP A 117 -8.34 -0.13 2.21
CA TRP A 117 -7.48 0.31 3.32
C TRP A 117 -7.26 1.83 3.29
N ALA A 118 -7.04 2.41 2.11
CA ALA A 118 -7.01 3.86 1.92
C ALA A 118 -8.35 4.58 2.18
N SER A 119 -9.45 3.83 2.26
CA SER A 119 -10.76 4.33 2.71
C SER A 119 -11.02 4.11 4.21
N GLY A 120 -10.03 3.63 4.97
CA GLY A 120 -10.16 3.38 6.41
C GLY A 120 -10.78 2.03 6.78
N LYS A 121 -10.82 1.02 5.88
CA LYS A 121 -11.13 -0.34 6.33
C LYS A 121 -9.94 -0.93 7.11
N PRO A 122 -10.19 -1.65 8.22
CA PRO A 122 -9.12 -2.23 9.03
C PRO A 122 -8.30 -3.26 8.24
N LEU A 123 -7.01 -3.35 8.58
CA LEU A 123 -6.12 -4.41 8.10
C LEU A 123 -6.16 -5.60 9.07
N ASN A 124 -5.67 -6.74 8.60
CA ASN A 124 -5.19 -7.81 9.49
C ASN A 124 -3.77 -7.44 9.96
N ALA A 125 -3.44 -7.74 11.22
CA ALA A 125 -2.17 -7.40 11.87
C ALA A 125 -0.92 -7.76 11.03
N HIS A 126 -0.94 -8.87 10.29
CA HIS A 126 0.17 -9.26 9.39
C HIS A 126 0.43 -8.23 8.28
N ASN A 127 -0.63 -7.64 7.71
CA ASN A 127 -0.51 -6.64 6.65
C ASN A 127 -0.19 -5.26 7.22
N GLU A 128 -0.64 -4.97 8.43
CA GLU A 128 -0.27 -3.76 9.18
C GLU A 128 1.22 -3.75 9.53
N GLN A 129 1.75 -4.85 10.08
CA GLN A 129 3.18 -5.02 10.34
C GLN A 129 3.98 -4.85 9.04
N ARG A 130 3.52 -5.45 7.92
CA ARG A 130 4.18 -5.26 6.61
C ARG A 130 4.10 -3.81 6.12
N LEU A 131 2.98 -3.12 6.34
CA LEU A 131 2.81 -1.72 5.96
C LEU A 131 3.80 -0.82 6.70
N MET A 132 3.99 -1.05 8.00
CA MET A 132 5.00 -0.33 8.80
C MET A 132 6.43 -0.63 8.34
N GLN A 133 6.77 -1.89 8.05
CA GLN A 133 8.09 -2.28 7.54
C GLN A 133 8.40 -1.65 6.17
N VAL A 134 7.45 -1.71 5.22
CA VAL A 134 7.59 -1.07 3.91
C VAL A 134 7.72 0.44 4.05
N LEU A 135 6.95 1.06 4.95
CA LEU A 135 7.02 2.50 5.20
C LEU A 135 8.37 2.92 5.80
N ASP A 136 8.98 2.15 6.70
CA ASP A 136 10.34 2.42 7.21
C ASP A 136 11.40 2.37 6.09
N VAL A 137 11.38 1.31 5.26
CA VAL A 137 12.32 1.18 4.12
C VAL A 137 12.15 2.34 3.13
N ILE A 138 10.91 2.74 2.83
CA ILE A 138 10.64 3.88 1.93
C ILE A 138 11.05 5.22 2.55
N ARG A 139 10.83 5.44 3.86
CA ARG A 139 11.29 6.65 4.56
C ARG A 139 12.82 6.74 4.59
N ALA A 140 13.52 5.62 4.79
CA ALA A 140 14.99 5.55 4.72
C ALA A 140 15.52 5.81 3.29
N ALA A 141 14.69 5.58 2.28
CA ALA A 141 15.01 5.81 0.86
C ALA A 141 14.56 7.17 0.31
N ASP A 142 13.85 7.99 1.09
CA ASP A 142 13.24 9.24 0.63
C ASP A 142 14.32 10.26 0.17
N ARG A 143 14.29 10.57 -1.14
CA ARG A 143 15.19 11.54 -1.78
C ARG A 143 14.59 12.93 -1.90
N SER A 144 13.61 13.29 -1.06
CA SER A 144 12.83 14.54 -1.02
C SER A 144 11.84 14.75 -2.17
N ASP A 145 11.91 13.94 -3.22
CA ASP A 145 10.99 13.93 -4.35
C ASP A 145 10.54 12.50 -4.69
N ALA A 146 9.24 12.34 -4.93
CA ALA A 146 8.60 11.06 -5.21
C ALA A 146 9.09 10.42 -6.52
N ARG A 147 9.43 11.23 -7.54
CA ARG A 147 9.98 10.69 -8.81
C ARG A 147 11.39 10.14 -8.61
N SER A 148 12.20 10.80 -7.78
CA SER A 148 13.56 10.39 -7.42
C SER A 148 13.55 9.12 -6.57
N THR A 149 12.65 9.00 -5.59
CA THR A 149 12.45 7.76 -4.81
C THR A 149 11.92 6.63 -5.71
N ARG A 150 10.96 6.90 -6.60
CA ARG A 150 10.48 5.93 -7.60
C ARG A 150 11.61 5.42 -8.50
N ALA A 151 12.45 6.31 -9.02
CA ALA A 151 13.59 5.92 -9.85
C ALA A 151 14.56 5.00 -9.10
N ALA A 152 14.81 5.25 -7.80
CA ALA A 152 15.64 4.40 -6.97
C ALA A 152 15.02 3.00 -6.72
N LEU A 153 13.69 2.90 -6.62
CA LEU A 153 12.99 1.62 -6.43
C LEU A 153 13.06 0.70 -7.65
N PHE A 154 13.02 1.27 -8.86
CA PHE A 154 13.06 0.53 -10.13
C PHE A 154 14.46 0.46 -10.77
N ALA A 155 15.46 1.14 -10.21
CA ALA A 155 16.85 0.97 -10.61
C ALA A 155 17.32 -0.45 -10.23
N ALA A 156 17.83 -1.19 -11.21
CA ALA A 156 18.46 -2.48 -10.96
C ALA A 156 19.85 -2.27 -10.34
N LYS A 157 20.13 -2.97 -9.24
CA LYS A 157 21.49 -3.19 -8.72
C LYS A 157 21.69 -4.70 -8.62
N GLU A 158 22.85 -5.20 -9.08
CA GLU A 158 23.17 -6.63 -9.04
C GLU A 158 22.07 -7.52 -9.68
N GLY A 159 21.46 -7.02 -10.76
CA GLY A 159 20.38 -7.71 -11.49
C GLY A 159 18.99 -7.65 -10.84
N THR A 160 18.84 -7.09 -9.64
CA THR A 160 17.56 -7.03 -8.90
C THR A 160 17.13 -5.59 -8.62
N THR A 161 15.83 -5.31 -8.59
CA THR A 161 15.29 -4.00 -8.20
C THR A 161 14.86 -4.01 -6.73
N ALA A 162 14.96 -2.88 -6.03
CA ALA A 162 14.45 -2.79 -4.66
C ALA A 162 12.93 -3.03 -4.59
N PHE A 163 12.19 -2.66 -5.64
CA PHE A 163 10.77 -3.01 -5.78
C PHE A 163 10.54 -4.53 -5.76
N ALA A 164 11.30 -5.31 -6.53
CA ALA A 164 11.18 -6.77 -6.54
C ALA A 164 11.50 -7.39 -5.17
N LEU A 165 12.49 -6.86 -4.44
CA LEU A 165 12.80 -7.31 -3.07
C LEU A 165 11.68 -7.00 -2.08
N LEU A 166 11.03 -5.83 -2.18
CA LEU A 166 9.86 -5.48 -1.35
C LEU A 166 8.70 -6.44 -1.60
N SER A 167 8.38 -6.76 -2.86
CA SER A 167 7.35 -7.76 -3.21
C SER A 167 7.73 -9.17 -2.76
N ALA A 168 9.01 -9.51 -2.81
CA ALA A 168 9.55 -10.77 -2.26
C ALA A 168 9.68 -10.77 -0.72
N LYS A 169 9.25 -9.71 -0.02
CA LYS A 169 9.28 -9.57 1.46
C LYS A 169 10.71 -9.55 2.05
N ARG A 170 11.72 -9.20 1.24
CA ARG A 170 13.16 -9.12 1.59
C ARG A 170 13.53 -7.68 1.98
N PHE A 171 12.95 -7.20 3.08
CA PHE A 171 12.99 -5.78 3.47
C PHE A 171 14.40 -5.24 3.77
N GLU A 172 15.25 -6.00 4.47
CA GLU A 172 16.63 -5.58 4.79
C GLU A 172 17.51 -5.48 3.54
N GLU A 173 17.32 -6.35 2.56
CA GLU A 173 18.06 -6.31 1.30
C GLU A 173 17.59 -5.13 0.42
N ALA A 174 16.28 -4.85 0.41
CA ALA A 174 15.75 -3.64 -0.21
C ALA A 174 16.34 -2.38 0.47
N ARG A 175 16.44 -2.38 1.81
CA ARG A 175 17.08 -1.31 2.60
C ARG A 175 18.55 -1.13 2.22
N ALA A 176 19.31 -2.22 2.09
CA ALA A 176 20.72 -2.20 1.67
C ALA A 176 20.91 -1.68 0.24
N ILE A 177 20.10 -2.14 -0.72
CA ILE A 177 20.12 -1.64 -2.10
C ILE A 177 19.81 -0.15 -2.16
N LEU A 178 18.86 0.33 -1.36
CA LEU A 178 18.48 1.74 -1.32
C LEU A 178 19.53 2.61 -0.58
N SER A 179 20.09 2.13 0.53
CA SER A 179 21.01 2.89 1.40
C SER A 179 22.32 3.31 0.71
N VAL A 180 22.85 2.47 -0.18
CA VAL A 180 24.08 2.70 -0.97
C VAL A 180 24.00 3.96 -1.87
N GLY A 181 22.84 4.64 -1.96
CA GLY A 181 22.71 5.95 -2.60
C GLY A 181 21.89 6.98 -1.81
N THR A 182 21.69 6.80 -0.50
CA THR A 182 20.86 7.71 0.34
C THR A 182 21.64 8.40 1.45
N ALA A 183 22.96 8.56 1.28
CA ALA A 183 23.69 9.64 1.92
C ALA A 183 23.06 10.96 1.49
N ARG A 184 22.06 11.39 2.26
CA ARG A 184 21.39 12.69 2.13
C ARG A 184 22.49 13.73 2.21
N SER A 185 22.88 14.25 1.05
CA SER A 185 23.62 15.51 1.00
C SER A 185 22.65 16.56 1.49
N ARG A 186 22.56 16.68 2.82
CA ARG A 186 21.98 17.83 3.49
C ARG A 186 22.71 18.99 2.86
N PRO A 187 22.04 19.86 2.08
CA PRO A 187 22.73 20.99 1.48
C PRO A 187 23.43 21.70 2.62
N ALA A 188 24.76 21.81 2.52
CA ALA A 188 25.54 22.53 3.51
C ALA A 188 24.93 23.93 3.55
N LEU A 189 24.23 24.24 4.64
CA LEU A 189 23.60 25.53 4.81
C LEU A 189 24.76 26.51 4.84
N ALA A 190 24.90 27.30 3.76
CA ALA A 190 25.96 28.28 3.67
C ALA A 190 25.89 29.16 4.93
N GLU A 191 26.99 29.23 5.66
CA GLU A 191 27.03 29.99 6.90
C GLU A 191 26.63 31.44 6.60
N LEU A 192 25.71 31.96 7.41
CA LEU A 192 25.21 33.32 7.23
C LEU A 192 26.39 34.28 7.34
N THR A 193 26.59 35.11 6.31
CA THR A 193 27.63 36.13 6.32
C THR A 193 27.47 37.05 7.53
N ALA A 194 28.57 37.58 8.06
CA ALA A 194 28.54 38.39 9.28
C ALA A 194 27.57 39.60 9.19
N ALA A 195 27.41 40.18 8.00
CA ALA A 195 26.40 41.20 7.72
C ALA A 195 24.96 40.66 7.87
N ALA A 196 24.64 39.54 7.22
CA ALA A 196 23.32 38.91 7.33
C ALA A 196 23.01 38.36 8.74
N GLN A 197 24.02 38.17 9.59
CA GLN A 197 23.83 37.92 11.02
C GLN A 197 23.57 39.22 11.79
N ALA A 198 24.27 40.31 11.48
CA ALA A 198 24.07 41.61 12.11
C ALA A 198 22.66 42.18 11.83
N ASP A 199 22.19 42.11 10.59
CA ASP A 199 20.84 42.54 10.17
C ASP A 199 19.70 41.75 10.86
N ARG A 200 20.02 40.62 11.50
CA ARG A 200 19.09 39.73 12.20
C ARG A 200 19.26 39.75 13.71
N LYS A 201 20.18 40.55 14.25
CA LYS A 201 20.24 40.77 15.70
C LYS A 201 19.00 41.58 16.11
N PRO A 202 18.24 41.15 17.14
CA PRO A 202 17.22 42.01 17.71
C PRO A 202 17.88 43.28 18.27
N LEU A 203 17.11 44.37 18.31
CA LEU A 203 17.56 45.62 18.94
C LEU A 203 17.95 45.34 20.41
N PRO A 204 18.97 46.04 20.94
CA PRO A 204 19.43 45.82 22.30
C PRO A 204 18.32 46.17 23.31
N PRO A 205 18.26 45.49 24.47
CA PRO A 205 17.14 45.62 25.40
C PRO A 205 16.97 47.04 25.94
N GLU A 206 18.04 47.83 26.06
CA GLU A 206 17.97 49.26 26.40
C GLU A 206 17.14 50.10 25.41
N GLU A 207 17.11 49.77 24.11
CA GLU A 207 16.26 50.42 23.11
C GLU A 207 14.80 49.90 23.13
N LEU A 208 14.54 48.78 23.80
CA LEU A 208 13.22 48.17 23.92
C LEU A 208 12.45 48.62 25.18
N VAL A 209 13.08 49.37 26.10
CA VAL A 209 12.43 49.82 27.35
C VAL A 209 11.31 50.82 27.10
N ASP A 210 11.48 51.73 26.14
CA ASP A 210 10.46 52.71 25.74
C ASP A 210 9.39 52.14 24.78
N ALA A 211 9.55 50.89 24.33
CA ALA A 211 8.57 50.19 23.52
C ALA A 211 7.39 49.73 24.40
N GLN A 212 6.54 50.69 24.81
CA GLN A 212 5.25 50.44 25.43
C GLN A 212 4.51 49.36 24.64
N GLN A 213 4.11 48.27 25.31
CA GLN A 213 3.57 47.10 24.61
C GLN A 213 2.26 47.42 23.90
N ASP A 214 2.37 47.78 22.62
CA ASP A 214 1.22 48.08 21.78
C ASP A 214 0.35 46.83 21.70
N ARG A 215 -0.93 47.00 22.01
CA ARG A 215 -1.89 45.89 22.08
C ARG A 215 -2.10 45.37 20.67
N VAL A 216 -1.39 44.28 20.32
CA VAL A 216 -1.44 43.59 19.02
C VAL A 216 -2.85 43.66 18.45
N HIS A 217 -3.04 44.55 17.48
CA HIS A 217 -4.34 44.82 16.89
C HIS A 217 -4.75 43.61 16.04
N ARG A 218 -5.43 42.66 16.67
CA ARG A 218 -6.05 41.51 16.01
C ARG A 218 -7.20 42.03 15.16
N ASN A 219 -6.87 42.47 13.95
CA ASN A 219 -7.85 42.88 12.95
C ASN A 219 -8.81 41.70 12.70
N ARG A 220 -10.03 41.82 13.22
CA ARG A 220 -11.07 40.79 13.10
C ARG A 220 -11.83 40.91 11.78
N ASP A 221 -11.55 41.91 10.96
CA ASP A 221 -12.32 42.21 9.77
C ASP A 221 -11.79 41.49 8.53
N ARG A 222 -12.62 40.54 8.07
CA ARG A 222 -12.61 39.94 6.73
C ARG A 222 -11.33 39.19 6.34
N ALA A 223 -11.33 37.89 6.65
CA ALA A 223 -10.65 36.91 5.82
C ALA A 223 -11.03 37.12 4.33
N ARG A 224 -10.04 37.40 3.47
CA ARG A 224 -10.26 37.52 2.03
C ARG A 224 -10.59 36.15 1.47
N ALA A 225 -11.83 35.95 1.02
CA ALA A 225 -12.24 34.71 0.36
C ALA A 225 -11.40 34.49 -0.91
N ALA A 226 -10.71 33.36 -1.00
CA ALA A 226 -9.90 33.00 -2.16
C ALA A 226 -10.80 32.79 -3.39
N ARG A 227 -10.59 33.54 -4.47
CA ARG A 227 -11.30 33.33 -5.73
C ARG A 227 -10.67 32.17 -6.51
N ALA A 228 -11.39 31.06 -6.62
CA ALA A 228 -11.03 29.97 -7.52
C ALA A 228 -11.25 30.38 -8.98
N VAL A 229 -10.20 30.34 -9.80
CA VAL A 229 -10.29 30.62 -11.25
C VAL A 229 -10.63 29.32 -11.99
N ARG A 230 -11.81 29.27 -12.61
CA ARG A 230 -12.28 28.10 -13.38
C ARG A 230 -11.85 28.23 -14.84
N ASN A 231 -10.74 27.60 -15.22
CA ASN A 231 -10.30 27.55 -16.62
C ASN A 231 -11.30 26.76 -17.48
N LYS A 232 -11.95 27.44 -18.43
CA LYS A 232 -12.84 26.85 -19.42
C LYS A 232 -11.98 26.25 -20.54
N ARG A 233 -11.92 24.91 -20.62
CA ARG A 233 -11.29 24.24 -21.78
C ARG A 233 -12.09 24.57 -23.03
N LEU A 234 -11.46 25.21 -24.00
CA LEU A 234 -11.99 25.34 -25.35
C LEU A 234 -11.91 23.96 -26.02
N GLY A 235 -13.05 23.42 -26.44
CA GLY A 235 -13.09 22.28 -27.34
C GLY A 235 -12.88 22.78 -28.76
N THR A 236 -11.84 22.28 -29.42
CA THR A 236 -11.68 22.38 -30.87
C THR A 236 -12.49 21.26 -31.52
N SER A 237 -13.48 21.63 -32.34
CA SER A 237 -13.97 20.78 -33.43
C SER A 237 -12.97 20.78 -34.58
#